data_AF-A0A524GXE5-F1
#
_entry.id   AF-A0A524GXE5-F1
#
_cell.length_a   1.000
_cell.length_b   1.000
_cell.length_c   1.000
_cell.angle_alpha   90.00
_cell.angle_beta   90.00
_cell.angle_gamma   90.00
#
_symmetry.space_group_name_H-M   'P 1'
#
loop_
_entity.id
_entity.type
_entity.pdbx_description
1 polymer ?
#
loop_
_entity_poly.entity_id
_entity_poly.type
_entity_poly.pdbx_seq_one_letter_code
_entity_poly.pdbx_strand_id
1 'polypeptide(L)'
;MTDTPTEIVIPREKAVFRLDRNGRWRNASGPFQNRRIIDYFNAAIRRDEGGYYVSQQHDQLVEKVYFPYEDTALFVVDVQIGEEITLVLNTRRSLPLDTGRLWIENDGLYLTDAGERIKFADRALLKLADRIDFEQDAYFIRAGGGRHRIRVDGPADRLKAEERSFSGTNHKEIGMYKVSVMYPNQKGSRFDLEYYRTTHMALVEKHLKPFGLLRTEVLRGISGGGGQPAPYVCIGNLYFDSADGYEKGGAASGGVLRADIPNFTDVTPTRQISEVLTIG
;
A
#
# COMPACT_ATOMS: atom_id res chain seq x y z
N MET A 1 -43.80 -8.64 9.51
CA MET A 1 -42.50 -8.47 10.18
C MET A 1 -41.46 -8.89 9.17
N THR A 2 -40.71 -7.94 8.62
CA THR A 2 -39.64 -8.22 7.66
C THR A 2 -38.46 -8.81 8.42
N ASP A 3 -38.28 -10.13 8.29
CA ASP A 3 -37.19 -10.87 8.90
C ASP A 3 -35.87 -10.30 8.36
N THR A 4 -35.07 -9.69 9.24
CA THR A 4 -33.81 -9.06 8.82
C THR A 4 -32.78 -10.18 8.59
N PRO A 5 -32.12 -10.23 7.42
CA PRO A 5 -31.13 -11.25 7.14
C PRO A 5 -30.05 -11.26 8.23
N THR A 6 -29.65 -12.45 8.66
CA THR A 6 -28.54 -12.60 9.61
C THR A 6 -27.24 -12.26 8.88
N GLU A 7 -26.47 -11.30 9.39
CA GLU A 7 -25.20 -10.89 8.80
C GLU A 7 -24.02 -11.58 9.50
N ILE A 8 -23.17 -12.28 8.74
CA ILE A 8 -21.89 -12.81 9.22
C ILE A 8 -20.77 -11.95 8.65
N VAL A 9 -20.02 -11.31 9.52
CA VAL A 9 -18.87 -10.46 9.15
C VAL A 9 -17.57 -11.20 9.42
N ILE A 10 -16.81 -11.46 8.35
CA ILE A 10 -15.47 -12.03 8.39
C ILE A 10 -14.46 -10.89 8.23
N PRO A 11 -13.62 -10.63 9.26
CA PRO A 11 -12.64 -9.55 9.21
C PRO A 11 -11.47 -9.90 8.28
N ARG A 12 -10.73 -8.87 7.87
CA ARG A 12 -9.70 -8.94 6.81
C ARG A 12 -8.62 -9.99 7.09
N GLU A 13 -8.20 -10.12 8.33
CA GLU A 13 -7.17 -11.06 8.80
C GLU A 13 -7.62 -12.52 8.76
N LYS A 14 -8.92 -12.78 8.66
CA LYS A 14 -9.50 -14.13 8.52
C LYS A 14 -9.83 -14.49 7.08
N ALA A 15 -9.65 -13.57 6.13
CA ALA A 15 -9.91 -13.85 4.72
C ALA A 15 -8.93 -14.88 4.15
N VAL A 16 -9.45 -15.92 3.51
CA VAL A 16 -8.66 -16.97 2.86
C VAL A 16 -8.26 -16.61 1.42
N PHE A 17 -8.61 -15.41 0.98
CA PHE A 17 -8.33 -14.87 -0.34
C PHE A 17 -7.92 -13.40 -0.25
N ARG A 18 -7.18 -12.93 -1.26
CA ARG A 18 -6.71 -11.55 -1.39
C ARG A 18 -6.72 -11.12 -2.85
N LEU A 19 -6.69 -9.82 -3.10
CA LEU A 19 -6.56 -9.25 -4.44
C LEU A 19 -5.14 -8.70 -4.64
N ASP A 20 -4.43 -9.19 -5.66
CA ASP A 20 -3.10 -8.66 -5.96
C ASP A 20 -3.16 -7.29 -6.66
N ARG A 21 -2.01 -6.64 -6.82
CA ARG A 21 -1.90 -5.29 -7.39
C ARG A 21 -2.37 -5.15 -8.84
N ASN A 22 -2.63 -6.27 -9.50
CA ASN A 22 -3.08 -6.36 -10.89
C ASN A 22 -4.54 -6.83 -10.98
N GLY A 23 -5.26 -6.86 -9.84
CA GLY A 23 -6.68 -7.23 -9.80
C GLY A 23 -6.92 -8.73 -9.94
N ARG A 24 -5.93 -9.58 -9.64
CA ARG A 24 -6.08 -11.04 -9.67
C ARG A 24 -6.31 -11.58 -8.26
N TRP A 25 -7.38 -12.34 -8.11
CA TRP A 25 -7.70 -13.02 -6.85
C TRP A 25 -6.71 -14.17 -6.58
N ARG A 26 -6.23 -14.28 -5.34
CA ARG A 26 -5.29 -15.31 -4.88
C ARG A 26 -5.73 -15.91 -3.56
N ASN A 27 -5.49 -17.21 -3.37
CA ASN A 27 -5.59 -17.90 -2.08
C ASN A 27 -4.27 -18.64 -1.76
N ALA A 28 -4.30 -19.49 -0.72
CA ALA A 28 -3.16 -20.32 -0.33
C ALA A 28 -2.67 -21.25 -1.45
N SER A 29 -3.56 -21.70 -2.35
CA SER A 29 -3.23 -22.57 -3.48
C SER A 29 -2.75 -21.81 -4.72
N GLY A 30 -2.75 -20.48 -4.69
CA GLY A 30 -2.31 -19.63 -5.79
C GLY A 30 -3.43 -18.78 -6.43
N PRO A 31 -3.25 -18.32 -7.68
CA PRO A 31 -4.22 -17.47 -8.35
C PRO A 31 -5.49 -18.23 -8.72
N PHE A 32 -6.65 -17.59 -8.56
CA PHE A 32 -7.92 -18.14 -9.02
C PHE A 32 -7.87 -18.36 -10.53
N GLN A 33 -8.31 -19.52 -11.01
CA GLN A 33 -8.36 -19.86 -12.44
C GLN A 33 -9.78 -19.87 -13.00
N ASN A 34 -10.78 -20.09 -12.15
CA ASN A 34 -12.17 -20.19 -12.60
C ASN A 34 -12.75 -18.79 -12.83
N ARG A 35 -12.93 -18.45 -14.11
CA ARG A 35 -13.48 -17.16 -14.54
C ARG A 35 -14.85 -16.84 -13.92
N ARG A 36 -15.75 -17.82 -13.78
CA ARG A 36 -17.07 -17.58 -13.18
C ARG A 36 -16.96 -17.15 -11.71
N ILE A 37 -16.03 -17.76 -10.97
CA ILE A 37 -15.76 -17.38 -9.58
C ILE A 37 -15.14 -15.99 -9.52
N ILE A 38 -14.17 -15.69 -10.37
CA ILE A 38 -13.54 -14.37 -10.45
C ILE A 38 -14.58 -13.28 -10.76
N ASP A 39 -15.41 -13.51 -11.77
CA ASP A 39 -16.46 -12.56 -12.19
C ASP A 39 -17.52 -12.37 -11.10
N TYR A 40 -17.83 -13.43 -10.35
CA TYR A 40 -18.70 -13.35 -9.18
C TYR A 40 -18.07 -12.49 -8.06
N PHE A 41 -16.85 -12.80 -7.64
CA PHE A 41 -16.12 -12.07 -6.61
C PHE A 41 -15.99 -10.58 -6.95
N ASN A 42 -15.59 -10.27 -8.18
CA ASN A 42 -15.46 -8.90 -8.65
C ASN A 42 -16.80 -8.13 -8.58
N ALA A 43 -17.90 -8.74 -9.02
CA ALA A 43 -19.21 -8.10 -8.96
C ALA A 43 -19.78 -7.96 -7.54
N ALA A 44 -19.27 -8.76 -6.60
CA ALA A 44 -19.65 -8.75 -5.21
C ALA A 44 -18.82 -7.78 -4.34
N ILE A 45 -17.81 -7.09 -4.91
CA ILE A 45 -17.05 -6.06 -4.19
C ILE A 45 -17.97 -4.89 -3.83
N ARG A 46 -17.91 -4.50 -2.57
CA ARG A 46 -18.57 -3.33 -1.98
C ARG A 46 -17.59 -2.62 -1.06
N ARG A 47 -17.95 -1.42 -0.62
CA ARG A 47 -17.17 -0.61 0.31
C ARG A 47 -18.09 0.00 1.36
N ASP A 48 -17.60 0.07 2.59
CA ASP A 48 -18.13 0.89 3.67
C ASP A 48 -17.00 1.48 4.52
N GLU A 49 -17.31 1.96 5.72
CA GLU A 49 -16.36 2.52 6.67
C GLU A 49 -15.22 1.55 7.05
N GLY A 50 -15.45 0.24 7.04
CA GLY A 50 -14.44 -0.80 7.29
C GLY A 50 -13.55 -1.12 6.07
N GLY A 51 -13.83 -0.51 4.92
CA GLY A 51 -13.10 -0.70 3.67
C GLY A 51 -13.79 -1.66 2.70
N TYR A 52 -13.01 -2.28 1.80
CA TYR A 52 -13.55 -3.17 0.77
C TYR A 52 -13.87 -4.56 1.31
N TYR A 53 -15.02 -5.08 0.90
CA TYR A 53 -15.48 -6.43 1.21
C TYR A 53 -16.17 -7.07 0.02
N VAL A 54 -16.22 -8.40 0.02
CA VAL A 54 -17.07 -9.19 -0.87
C VAL A 54 -18.32 -9.58 -0.08
N SER A 55 -19.50 -9.36 -0.67
CA SER A 55 -20.77 -9.77 -0.08
C SER A 55 -21.39 -10.94 -0.83
N GLN A 56 -21.75 -11.98 -0.09
CA GLN A 56 -22.41 -13.18 -0.60
C GLN A 56 -23.73 -13.37 0.15
N GLN A 57 -24.82 -13.58 -0.58
CA GLN A 57 -26.12 -13.89 0.01
C GLN A 57 -26.47 -15.36 -0.22
N HIS A 58 -26.85 -16.04 0.85
CA HIS A 58 -27.37 -17.40 0.85
C HIS A 58 -28.65 -17.45 1.70
N ASP A 59 -29.82 -17.63 1.08
CA ASP A 59 -31.13 -17.62 1.75
C ASP A 59 -31.35 -16.34 2.59
N GLN A 60 -31.47 -16.48 3.91
CA GLN A 60 -31.58 -15.37 4.89
C GLN A 60 -30.23 -14.95 5.50
N LEU A 61 -29.11 -15.46 5.00
CA LEU A 61 -27.77 -15.15 5.47
C LEU A 61 -27.04 -14.23 4.48
N VAL A 62 -26.45 -13.15 4.99
CA VAL A 62 -25.52 -12.31 4.24
C VAL A 62 -24.14 -12.47 4.84
N GLU A 63 -23.21 -13.02 4.07
CA GLU A 63 -21.81 -13.11 4.42
C GLU A 63 -21.06 -11.91 3.86
N LYS A 64 -20.29 -11.27 4.72
CA LYS A 64 -19.50 -10.08 4.41
C LYS A 64 -18.05 -10.34 4.76
N VAL A 65 -17.20 -10.41 3.74
CA VAL A 65 -15.79 -10.76 3.92
C VAL A 65 -14.93 -9.59 3.50
N TYR A 66 -14.37 -8.88 4.48
CA TYR A 66 -13.31 -7.92 4.21
C TYR A 66 -12.08 -8.67 3.70
N PHE A 67 -11.38 -8.15 2.71
CA PHE A 67 -10.25 -8.86 2.09
C PHE A 67 -9.02 -7.96 1.94
N PRO A 68 -7.79 -8.52 2.05
CA PRO A 68 -6.57 -7.79 1.75
C PRO A 68 -6.45 -7.48 0.25
N TYR A 69 -5.96 -6.29 -0.09
CA TYR A 69 -5.59 -5.90 -1.46
C TYR A 69 -4.26 -5.16 -1.47
N GLU A 70 -3.47 -5.32 -2.54
CA GLU A 70 -2.11 -4.74 -2.62
C GLU A 70 -2.07 -3.30 -3.17
N ASP A 71 -3.11 -2.84 -3.87
CA ASP A 71 -3.16 -1.51 -4.52
C ASP A 71 -4.54 -0.87 -4.37
N THR A 72 -5.53 -1.40 -5.10
CA THR A 72 -6.95 -1.03 -4.97
C THR A 72 -7.81 -2.27 -5.20
N ALA A 73 -9.09 -2.19 -4.81
CA ALA A 73 -10.11 -3.21 -5.13
C ALA A 73 -10.82 -2.96 -6.47
N LEU A 74 -10.73 -1.74 -7.02
CA LEU A 74 -11.47 -1.34 -8.21
C LEU A 74 -10.57 -1.18 -9.42
N PHE A 75 -10.97 -1.83 -10.51
CA PHE A 75 -10.22 -1.83 -11.76
C PHE A 75 -11.11 -1.47 -12.93
N VAL A 76 -10.66 -0.55 -13.79
CA VAL A 76 -11.18 -0.45 -15.15
C VAL A 76 -10.71 -1.69 -15.90
N VAL A 77 -11.66 -2.56 -16.22
CA VAL A 77 -11.41 -3.83 -16.90
C VAL A 77 -11.76 -3.78 -18.38
N ASP A 78 -12.56 -2.81 -18.79
CA ASP A 78 -12.87 -2.57 -20.18
C ASP A 78 -13.11 -1.09 -20.47
N VAL A 79 -12.91 -0.70 -21.72
CA VAL A 79 -13.14 0.65 -22.23
C VAL A 79 -13.97 0.56 -23.50
N GLN A 80 -15.05 1.33 -23.54
CA GLN A 80 -15.94 1.47 -24.68
C GLN A 80 -15.71 2.85 -25.28
N ILE A 81 -15.25 2.89 -26.52
CA ILE A 81 -14.90 4.13 -27.22
C ILE A 81 -16.04 4.47 -28.17
N GLY A 82 -16.78 5.54 -27.84
CA GLY A 82 -17.76 6.16 -28.72
C GLY A 82 -17.49 7.66 -28.86
N GLU A 83 -18.57 8.44 -28.97
CA GLU A 83 -18.52 9.91 -28.84
C GLU A 83 -17.95 10.31 -27.47
N GLU A 84 -18.40 9.61 -26.43
CA GLU A 84 -17.81 9.62 -25.10
C GLU A 84 -17.07 8.29 -24.82
N ILE A 85 -16.07 8.33 -23.93
CA ILE A 85 -15.36 7.13 -23.49
C ILE A 85 -16.03 6.64 -22.20
N THR A 86 -16.56 5.42 -22.24
CA THR A 86 -17.17 4.76 -21.07
C THR A 86 -16.22 3.70 -20.52
N LEU A 87 -15.97 3.76 -19.22
CA LEU A 87 -15.13 2.84 -18.48
C LEU A 87 -15.99 1.79 -17.79
N VAL A 88 -15.64 0.53 -17.93
CA VAL A 88 -16.33 -0.59 -17.26
C VAL A 88 -15.44 -1.13 -16.15
N LEU A 89 -15.98 -1.16 -14.94
CA LEU A 89 -15.27 -1.65 -13.76
C LEU A 89 -15.41 -3.17 -13.59
N ASN A 90 -14.49 -3.77 -12.84
CA ASN A 90 -14.58 -5.16 -12.40
C ASN A 90 -15.91 -5.46 -11.68
N THR A 91 -16.49 -4.47 -11.00
CA THR A 91 -17.81 -4.55 -10.34
C THR A 91 -19.01 -4.53 -11.28
N ARG A 92 -18.79 -4.42 -12.60
CA ARG A 92 -19.81 -4.18 -13.65
C ARG A 92 -20.43 -2.78 -13.65
N ARG A 93 -20.03 -1.91 -12.73
CA ARG A 93 -20.36 -0.48 -12.80
C ARG A 93 -19.72 0.13 -14.06
N SER A 94 -20.45 1.02 -14.71
CA SER A 94 -19.91 1.84 -15.79
C SER A 94 -19.84 3.30 -15.34
N LEU A 95 -18.80 4.01 -15.77
CA LEU A 95 -18.63 5.43 -15.52
C LEU A 95 -18.01 6.14 -16.73
N PRO A 96 -18.39 7.40 -17.01
CA PRO A 96 -17.75 8.18 -18.06
C PRO A 96 -16.30 8.49 -17.69
N LEU A 97 -15.41 8.55 -18.68
CA LEU A 97 -14.04 8.99 -18.47
C LEU A 97 -14.02 10.50 -18.16
N ASP A 98 -13.69 10.85 -16.91
CA ASP A 98 -13.33 12.20 -16.51
C ASP A 98 -11.81 12.38 -16.58
N THR A 99 -11.33 13.09 -17.58
CA THR A 99 -9.89 13.30 -17.80
C THR A 99 -9.23 14.14 -16.70
N GLY A 100 -9.99 14.98 -16.00
CA GLY A 100 -9.50 15.80 -14.90
C GLY A 100 -9.19 15.00 -13.63
N ARG A 101 -9.65 13.74 -13.57
CA ARG A 101 -9.45 12.84 -12.43
C ARG A 101 -8.36 11.79 -12.67
N LEU A 102 -7.70 11.82 -13.82
CA LEU A 102 -6.65 10.87 -14.16
C LEU A 102 -5.30 11.23 -13.53
N TRP A 103 -4.57 10.21 -13.12
CA TRP A 103 -3.15 10.36 -12.84
C TRP A 103 -2.36 9.08 -13.14
N ILE A 104 -1.06 9.24 -13.34
CA ILE A 104 -0.09 8.15 -13.46
C ILE A 104 0.72 8.06 -12.17
N GLU A 105 0.85 6.83 -11.65
CA GLU A 105 1.67 6.52 -10.48
C GLU A 105 2.29 5.11 -10.64
N ASN A 106 3.61 4.98 -10.43
CA ASN A 106 4.32 3.70 -10.54
C ASN A 106 3.96 2.92 -11.82
N ASP A 107 3.99 3.59 -12.96
CA ASP A 107 3.62 3.09 -14.31
C ASP A 107 2.15 2.65 -14.47
N GLY A 108 1.30 2.84 -13.46
CA GLY A 108 -0.14 2.61 -13.55
C GLY A 108 -0.90 3.88 -13.88
N LEU A 109 -1.94 3.79 -14.71
CA LEU A 109 -2.95 4.84 -14.85
C LEU A 109 -4.08 4.59 -13.85
N TYR A 110 -4.55 5.66 -13.23
CA TYR A 110 -5.63 5.63 -12.26
C TYR A 110 -6.62 6.75 -12.52
N LEU A 111 -7.81 6.61 -11.96
CA LEU A 111 -8.78 7.68 -11.77
C LEU A 111 -9.39 7.64 -10.38
N THR A 112 -9.99 8.75 -9.95
CA THR A 112 -10.79 8.81 -8.73
C THR A 112 -12.26 8.97 -9.06
N ASP A 113 -13.12 8.19 -8.41
CA ASP A 113 -14.58 8.33 -8.49
C ASP A 113 -15.17 8.16 -7.09
N ALA A 114 -16.00 9.11 -6.65
CA ALA A 114 -16.59 9.12 -5.31
C ALA A 114 -15.57 8.89 -4.16
N GLY A 115 -14.34 9.38 -4.30
CA GLY A 115 -13.27 9.17 -3.31
C GLY A 115 -12.67 7.76 -3.31
N GLU A 116 -12.96 6.95 -4.34
CA GLU A 116 -12.37 5.63 -4.56
C GLU A 116 -11.27 5.71 -5.63
N ARG A 117 -10.11 5.13 -5.32
CA ARG A 117 -9.01 4.93 -6.28
C ARG A 117 -9.35 3.77 -7.21
N ILE A 118 -9.32 4.00 -8.51
CA ILE A 118 -9.61 2.98 -9.52
C ILE A 118 -8.41 2.87 -10.46
N LYS A 119 -7.88 1.66 -10.65
CA LYS A 119 -6.73 1.40 -11.51
C LYS A 119 -7.15 0.91 -12.89
N PHE A 120 -6.48 1.34 -13.95
CA PHE A 120 -6.67 0.75 -15.26
C PHE A 120 -5.91 -0.57 -15.37
N ALA A 121 -6.62 -1.66 -15.68
CA ALA A 121 -5.97 -2.93 -16.01
C ALA A 121 -5.31 -2.87 -17.39
N ASP A 122 -4.28 -3.68 -17.62
CA ASP A 122 -3.52 -3.70 -18.88
C ASP A 122 -4.41 -3.78 -20.13
N ARG A 123 -5.45 -4.62 -20.09
CA ARG A 123 -6.42 -4.74 -21.20
C ARG A 123 -7.20 -3.46 -21.50
N ALA A 124 -7.51 -2.66 -20.48
CA ALA A 124 -8.18 -1.39 -20.63
C ALA A 124 -7.19 -0.34 -21.18
N LEU A 125 -5.94 -0.37 -20.72
CA LEU A 125 -4.87 0.48 -21.23
C LEU A 125 -4.59 0.24 -22.72
N LEU A 126 -4.57 -1.01 -23.16
CA LEU A 126 -4.40 -1.35 -24.58
C LEU A 126 -5.46 -0.68 -25.46
N LYS A 127 -6.71 -0.58 -24.99
CA LYS A 127 -7.78 0.12 -25.71
C LYS A 127 -7.59 1.65 -25.75
N LEU A 128 -6.87 2.21 -24.78
CA LEU A 128 -6.57 3.64 -24.70
C LEU A 128 -5.22 4.01 -25.31
N ALA A 129 -4.42 3.05 -25.77
CA ALA A 129 -3.07 3.29 -26.29
C ALA A 129 -3.05 4.36 -27.39
N ASP A 130 -3.94 4.24 -28.38
CA ASP A 130 -4.06 5.21 -29.49
C ASP A 130 -4.69 6.55 -29.07
N ARG A 131 -5.05 6.71 -27.80
CA ARG A 131 -5.57 7.95 -27.23
C ARG A 131 -4.61 8.58 -26.25
N ILE A 132 -3.50 7.91 -25.89
CA ILE A 132 -2.51 8.43 -24.96
C ILE A 132 -1.25 8.81 -25.72
N ASP A 133 -0.83 10.06 -25.58
CA ASP A 133 0.40 10.59 -26.18
C ASP A 133 1.41 10.93 -25.09
N PHE A 134 2.70 10.75 -25.40
CA PHE A 134 3.80 11.24 -24.59
C PHE A 134 4.60 12.27 -25.39
N GLU A 135 4.62 13.51 -24.92
CA GLU A 135 5.29 14.64 -25.58
C GLU A 135 5.85 15.59 -24.52
N GLN A 136 7.06 16.12 -24.75
CA GLN A 136 7.69 17.10 -23.84
C GLN A 136 7.69 16.65 -22.37
N ASP A 137 8.01 15.38 -22.12
CA ASP A 137 8.07 14.78 -20.77
C ASP A 137 6.73 14.79 -20.01
N ALA A 138 5.62 14.77 -20.75
CA ALA A 138 4.27 14.73 -20.19
C ALA A 138 3.36 13.76 -20.95
N TYR A 139 2.46 13.13 -20.21
CA TYR A 139 1.40 12.28 -20.76
C TYR A 139 0.14 13.10 -21.03
N PHE A 140 -0.52 12.79 -22.13
CA PHE A 140 -1.78 13.39 -22.54
C PHE A 140 -2.77 12.32 -22.95
N ILE A 141 -4.06 12.58 -22.76
CA ILE A 141 -5.14 11.75 -23.26
C ILE A 141 -6.06 12.54 -24.20
N ARG A 142 -6.46 11.91 -25.30
CA ARG A 142 -7.42 12.42 -26.28
C ARG A 142 -8.82 11.91 -25.97
N ALA A 143 -9.70 12.80 -25.50
CA ALA A 143 -11.09 12.50 -25.17
C ALA A 143 -11.98 13.76 -25.29
N GLY A 144 -13.26 13.58 -25.62
CA GLY A 144 -14.22 14.69 -25.74
C GLY A 144 -13.83 15.74 -26.77
N GLY A 145 -13.20 15.34 -27.88
CA GLY A 145 -12.70 16.25 -28.91
C GLY A 145 -11.46 17.07 -28.53
N GLY A 146 -10.93 16.91 -27.31
CA GLY A 146 -9.80 17.65 -26.78
C GLY A 146 -8.61 16.78 -26.40
N ARG A 147 -7.50 17.45 -26.06
CA ARG A 147 -6.28 16.85 -25.52
C ARG A 147 -6.07 17.35 -24.11
N HIS A 148 -5.95 16.43 -23.16
CA HIS A 148 -5.89 16.73 -21.72
C HIS A 148 -4.60 16.19 -21.13
N ARG A 149 -3.89 16.99 -20.34
CA ARG A 149 -2.68 16.54 -19.65
C ARG A 149 -3.06 15.57 -18.52
N ILE A 150 -2.37 14.43 -18.44
CA ILE A 150 -2.51 13.50 -17.33
C ILE A 150 -1.52 13.91 -16.24
N ARG A 151 -2.00 14.04 -15.00
CA ARG A 151 -1.15 14.30 -13.85
C ARG A 151 -0.20 13.11 -13.63
N VAL A 152 1.08 13.35 -13.38
CA VAL A 152 2.01 12.29 -12.99
C VAL A 152 2.34 12.56 -11.54
N ASP A 153 1.93 11.67 -10.64
CA ASP A 153 2.23 11.82 -9.22
C ASP A 153 3.62 11.24 -8.97
N GLY A 154 4.60 12.13 -8.79
CA GLY A 154 5.92 11.75 -8.30
C GLY A 154 5.88 11.37 -6.82
N PRO A 155 6.99 10.85 -6.25
CA PRO A 155 7.11 10.63 -4.81
C PRO A 155 6.76 11.85 -3.95
N ALA A 156 6.96 13.07 -4.48
CA ALA A 156 6.67 14.34 -3.80
C ALA A 156 5.21 14.80 -3.93
N ASP A 157 4.52 14.48 -5.03
CA ASP A 157 3.12 14.87 -5.25
C ASP A 157 2.14 13.97 -4.47
N ARG A 158 2.59 12.77 -4.11
CA ARG A 158 1.91 11.83 -3.20
C ARG A 158 1.54 12.47 -1.87
N LEU A 159 2.49 13.18 -1.24
CA LEU A 159 2.30 13.86 0.04
C LEU A 159 1.20 14.93 -0.05
N LYS A 160 1.18 15.69 -1.15
CA LYS A 160 0.23 16.80 -1.35
C LYS A 160 -1.17 16.35 -1.77
N ALA A 161 -1.31 15.22 -2.45
CA ALA A 161 -2.60 14.67 -2.87
C ALA A 161 -3.29 13.87 -1.74
N GLU A 162 -2.51 13.18 -0.91
CA GLU A 162 -2.99 12.58 0.34
C GLU A 162 -3.49 13.69 1.29
N GLU A 163 -2.73 14.77 1.51
CA GLU A 163 -3.19 15.91 2.34
C GLU A 163 -4.52 16.55 1.89
N ARG A 164 -4.83 16.55 0.59
CA ARG A 164 -6.07 17.16 0.03
C ARG A 164 -7.30 16.26 0.09
N SER A 165 -7.11 14.94 0.15
CA SER A 165 -8.22 13.95 0.13
C SER A 165 -8.79 13.65 1.53
N PHE A 166 -8.11 14.09 2.60
CA PHE A 166 -8.52 13.88 3.99
C PHE A 166 -9.39 15.03 4.58
N SER A 167 -9.83 15.99 3.77
CA SER A 167 -10.63 17.16 4.21
C SER A 167 -12.09 16.84 4.62
N GLY A 168 -12.47 15.58 4.83
CA GLY A 168 -13.85 15.23 5.12
C GLY A 168 -13.97 13.91 5.84
N THR A 169 -13.62 13.91 7.13
CA THR A 169 -14.29 13.22 8.25
C THR A 169 -13.28 13.18 9.40
N ASN A 170 -13.67 13.61 10.61
CA ASN A 170 -12.88 13.51 11.84
C ASN A 170 -12.44 12.05 12.11
N HIS A 171 -11.35 11.61 11.48
CA HIS A 171 -10.57 10.47 11.94
C HIS A 171 -9.44 11.05 12.79
N LYS A 172 -9.28 10.52 14.01
CA LYS A 172 -8.02 10.66 14.73
C LYS A 172 -6.90 10.31 13.76
N GLU A 173 -5.96 11.23 13.56
CA GLU A 173 -4.74 11.02 12.79
C GLU A 173 -4.12 9.68 13.23
N ILE A 174 -4.09 8.70 12.33
CA ILE A 174 -3.29 7.49 12.57
C ILE A 174 -1.84 7.92 12.29
N GLY A 175 -1.19 8.48 13.31
CA GLY A 175 0.22 8.85 13.24
C GLY A 175 1.05 7.63 12.84
N MET A 176 1.93 7.76 11.87
CA MET A 176 2.94 6.73 11.59
C MET A 176 4.13 6.96 12.51
N TYR A 177 4.61 5.90 13.15
CA TYR A 177 5.72 5.99 14.09
C TYR A 177 6.94 5.32 13.49
N LYS A 178 8.11 5.93 13.67
CA LYS A 178 9.39 5.40 13.22
C LYS A 178 10.31 5.20 14.40
N VAL A 179 10.89 4.01 14.50
CA VAL A 179 12.00 3.73 15.39
C VAL A 179 13.29 3.70 14.58
N SER A 180 14.16 4.67 14.83
CA SER A 180 15.51 4.72 14.29
C SER A 180 16.47 4.05 15.27
N VAL A 181 17.18 3.01 14.82
CA VAL A 181 18.26 2.34 15.55
C VAL A 181 19.56 2.70 14.88
N MET A 182 20.32 3.60 15.48
CA MET A 182 21.49 4.25 14.90
C MET A 182 22.76 3.74 15.59
N TYR A 183 23.67 3.14 14.85
CA TYR A 183 24.92 2.58 15.38
C TYR A 183 26.07 3.56 15.15
N PRO A 184 26.60 4.24 16.19
CA PRO A 184 27.65 5.23 16.03
C PRO A 184 28.89 4.65 15.35
N ASN A 185 29.49 5.44 14.46
CA ASN A 185 30.72 5.05 13.79
C ASN A 185 31.90 5.27 14.75
N GLN A 186 32.41 4.20 15.35
CA GLN A 186 33.49 4.24 16.33
C GLN A 186 34.76 3.62 15.74
N LYS A 187 35.92 4.22 16.01
CA LYS A 187 37.19 3.71 15.48
C LYS A 187 37.46 2.32 16.05
N GLY A 188 37.60 1.33 15.16
CA GLY A 188 37.91 -0.06 15.53
C GLY A 188 36.72 -0.91 15.96
N SER A 189 35.48 -0.40 15.90
CA SER A 189 34.28 -1.19 16.17
C SER A 189 33.98 -2.18 15.05
N ARG A 190 33.41 -3.33 15.40
CA ARG A 190 32.92 -4.33 14.46
C ARG A 190 31.48 -4.01 14.07
N PHE A 191 31.19 -4.02 12.77
CA PHE A 191 29.82 -4.03 12.26
C PHE A 191 29.73 -4.86 10.96
N ASP A 192 29.07 -6.01 11.02
CA ASP A 192 28.76 -6.85 9.87
C ASP A 192 27.42 -6.40 9.25
N LEU A 193 27.50 -5.57 8.20
CA LEU A 193 26.30 -5.06 7.56
C LEU A 193 25.52 -6.13 6.79
N GLU A 194 26.21 -7.16 6.28
CA GLU A 194 25.53 -8.20 5.50
C GLU A 194 24.72 -9.10 6.42
N TYR A 195 25.28 -9.53 7.55
CA TYR A 195 24.53 -10.23 8.60
C TYR A 195 23.37 -9.38 9.10
N TYR A 196 23.63 -8.08 9.36
CA TYR A 196 22.58 -7.17 9.81
C TYR A 196 21.42 -7.14 8.82
N ARG A 197 21.68 -6.87 7.53
CA ARG A 197 20.64 -6.72 6.49
C ARG A 197 19.89 -8.02 6.20
N THR A 198 20.57 -9.17 6.20
CA THR A 198 19.98 -10.43 5.73
C THR A 198 19.41 -11.29 6.85
N THR A 199 20.10 -11.35 7.99
CA THR A 199 19.76 -12.27 9.10
C THR A 199 19.05 -11.52 10.22
N HIS A 200 19.68 -10.46 10.74
CA HIS A 200 19.11 -9.70 11.84
C HIS A 200 17.77 -9.05 11.46
N MET A 201 17.68 -8.40 10.29
CA MET A 201 16.43 -7.76 9.86
C MET A 201 15.29 -8.75 9.58
N ALA A 202 15.59 -9.97 9.13
CA ALA A 202 14.57 -11.02 8.98
C ALA A 202 14.02 -11.47 10.34
N LEU A 203 14.88 -11.57 11.35
CA LEU A 203 14.50 -11.86 12.73
C LEU A 203 13.66 -10.71 13.32
N VAL A 204 14.07 -9.46 13.10
CA VAL A 204 13.31 -8.27 13.51
C VAL A 204 11.91 -8.27 12.88
N GLU A 205 11.80 -8.50 11.57
CA GLU A 205 10.49 -8.53 10.92
C GLU A 205 9.61 -9.66 11.49
N LYS A 206 10.14 -10.88 11.58
CA LYS A 206 9.41 -12.02 12.13
C LYS A 206 8.82 -11.74 13.51
N HIS A 207 9.58 -11.08 14.39
CA HIS A 207 9.20 -10.87 15.77
C HIS A 207 8.40 -9.59 16.02
N LEU A 208 8.55 -8.55 15.19
CA LEU A 208 7.88 -7.26 15.41
C LEU A 208 6.66 -7.04 14.51
N LYS A 209 6.49 -7.80 13.43
CA LYS A 209 5.31 -7.73 12.55
C LYS A 209 3.97 -7.94 13.27
N PRO A 210 3.84 -8.85 14.24
CA PRO A 210 2.60 -8.97 15.04
C PRO A 210 2.26 -7.72 15.87
N PHE A 211 3.21 -6.82 16.08
CA PHE A 211 3.08 -5.61 16.90
C PHE A 211 2.98 -4.34 16.06
N GLY A 212 2.54 -4.46 14.81
CA GLY A 212 2.27 -3.30 13.94
C GLY A 212 3.47 -2.85 13.10
N LEU A 213 4.55 -3.64 12.99
CA LEU A 213 5.66 -3.31 12.08
C LEU A 213 5.18 -3.39 10.61
N LEU A 214 5.23 -2.25 9.93
CA LEU A 214 4.80 -2.08 8.54
C LEU A 214 5.94 -2.27 7.54
N ARG A 215 7.11 -1.69 7.85
CA ARG A 215 8.26 -1.64 6.95
C ARG A 215 9.57 -1.50 7.72
N THR A 216 10.65 -1.98 7.11
CA THR A 216 12.01 -1.74 7.58
C THR A 216 12.89 -1.14 6.49
N GLU A 217 13.91 -0.38 6.90
CA GLU A 217 14.98 0.09 6.02
C GLU A 217 16.33 -0.07 6.69
N VAL A 218 17.36 -0.32 5.88
CA VAL A 218 18.76 -0.38 6.31
C VAL A 218 19.56 0.65 5.53
N LEU A 219 20.14 1.61 6.23
CA LEU A 219 20.94 2.68 5.65
C LEU A 219 22.40 2.47 6.03
N ARG A 220 23.27 2.30 5.03
CA ARG A 220 24.73 2.28 5.22
C ARG A 220 25.25 3.72 5.36
N GLY A 221 26.06 3.99 6.38
CA GLY A 221 26.75 5.27 6.49
C GLY A 221 27.77 5.46 5.37
N ILE A 222 27.69 6.57 4.64
CA ILE A 222 28.64 6.92 3.55
C ILE A 222 29.46 8.17 3.91
N SER A 223 28.79 9.26 4.31
CA SER A 223 29.44 10.53 4.67
C SER A 223 28.58 11.31 5.67
N GLY A 224 29.22 12.14 6.49
CA GLY A 224 28.57 13.17 7.31
C GLY A 224 28.36 14.50 6.59
N GLY A 225 28.74 14.60 5.31
CA GLY A 225 28.87 15.86 4.59
C GLY A 225 30.19 16.58 4.89
N GLY A 226 30.58 17.54 4.04
CA GLY A 226 31.79 18.35 4.25
C GLY A 226 33.10 17.54 4.37
N GLY A 227 33.19 16.39 3.70
CA GLY A 227 34.36 15.49 3.78
C GLY A 227 34.46 14.69 5.09
N GLN A 228 33.49 14.80 5.99
CA GLN A 228 33.49 14.08 7.26
C GLN A 228 33.01 12.62 7.09
N PRO A 229 33.51 11.69 7.91
CA PRO A 229 32.98 10.33 7.96
C PRO A 229 31.51 10.34 8.41
N ALA A 230 30.75 9.31 8.02
CA ALA A 230 29.38 9.14 8.51
C ALA A 230 29.36 9.03 10.04
N PRO A 231 28.48 9.76 10.75
CA PRO A 231 28.37 9.68 12.20
C PRO A 231 27.87 8.31 12.68
N TYR A 232 27.16 7.59 11.82
CA TYR A 232 26.65 6.25 12.07
C TYR A 232 27.13 5.30 10.99
N VAL A 233 27.61 4.12 11.37
CA VAL A 233 28.01 3.07 10.41
C VAL A 233 26.78 2.44 9.74
N CYS A 234 25.68 2.34 10.48
CA CYS A 234 24.40 1.81 10.02
C CYS A 234 23.24 2.48 10.77
N ILE A 235 22.11 2.68 10.07
CA ILE A 235 20.83 3.05 10.67
C ILE A 235 19.77 2.06 10.20
N GLY A 236 19.09 1.42 11.15
CA GLY A 236 17.86 0.67 10.90
C GLY A 236 16.64 1.52 11.19
N ASN A 237 15.74 1.69 10.22
CA ASN A 237 14.45 2.32 10.46
C ASN A 237 13.36 1.24 10.50
N LEU A 238 12.50 1.31 11.52
CA LEU A 238 11.35 0.43 11.70
C LEU A 238 10.09 1.29 11.75
N TYR A 239 9.14 1.05 10.86
CA TYR A 239 7.91 1.83 10.77
C TYR A 239 6.75 1.06 11.38
N PHE A 240 5.97 1.72 12.24
CA PHE A 240 4.85 1.15 12.97
C PHE A 240 3.57 1.97 12.75
N ASP A 241 2.42 1.29 12.75
CA ASP A 241 1.08 1.91 12.75
C ASP A 241 0.61 2.34 14.17
N SER A 242 1.39 2.01 15.21
CA SER A 242 1.11 2.37 16.60
C SER A 242 2.34 2.93 17.31
N ALA A 243 2.12 3.93 18.17
CA ALA A 243 3.15 4.55 19.01
C ALA A 243 3.85 3.55 19.92
N ASP A 244 3.13 2.52 20.37
CA ASP A 244 3.60 1.54 21.35
C ASP A 244 4.01 0.19 20.76
N GLY A 245 3.91 0.02 19.43
CA GLY A 245 4.19 -1.25 18.76
C GLY A 245 5.62 -1.76 19.00
N TYR A 246 6.58 -0.85 18.99
CA TYR A 246 7.98 -1.18 19.26
C TYR A 246 8.21 -1.66 20.70
N GLU A 247 7.63 -0.97 21.70
CA GLU A 247 7.78 -1.33 23.10
C GLU A 247 7.10 -2.66 23.42
N LYS A 248 5.89 -2.89 22.89
CA LYS A 248 5.18 -4.18 23.02
C LYS A 248 5.99 -5.32 22.41
N GLY A 249 6.50 -5.12 21.19
CA GLY A 249 7.34 -6.12 20.53
C GLY A 249 8.66 -6.36 21.28
N GLY A 250 9.26 -5.31 21.84
CA GLY A 250 10.44 -5.40 22.69
C GLY A 250 10.20 -6.16 24.00
N ALA A 251 9.04 -5.98 24.63
CA ALA A 251 8.65 -6.72 25.82
C ALA A 251 8.43 -8.22 25.51
N ALA A 252 7.78 -8.54 24.39
CA ALA A 252 7.45 -9.92 24.02
C ALA A 252 8.64 -10.69 23.41
N SER A 253 9.46 -10.02 22.60
CA SER A 253 10.51 -10.66 21.77
C SER A 253 11.91 -10.08 21.95
N GLY A 254 12.10 -9.09 22.83
CA GLY A 254 13.38 -8.40 22.97
C GLY A 254 14.54 -9.27 23.45
N GLY A 255 14.28 -10.39 24.14
CA GLY A 255 15.33 -11.34 24.52
C GLY A 255 16.05 -11.95 23.32
N VAL A 256 15.28 -12.40 22.32
CA VAL A 256 15.81 -12.99 21.08
C VAL A 256 16.57 -11.96 20.26
N LEU A 257 16.02 -10.76 20.10
CA LEU A 257 16.66 -9.69 19.34
C LEU A 257 17.96 -9.19 19.99
N ARG A 258 18.02 -9.11 21.34
CA ARG A 258 19.23 -8.70 22.07
C ARG A 258 20.32 -9.77 22.01
N ALA A 259 19.95 -11.04 22.07
CA ALA A 259 20.90 -12.14 21.98
C ALA A 259 21.60 -12.23 20.62
N ASP A 260 20.97 -11.71 19.55
CA ASP A 260 21.55 -11.67 18.21
C ASP A 260 22.53 -10.50 17.97
N ILE A 261 22.51 -9.46 18.82
CA ILE A 261 23.36 -8.28 18.65
C ILE A 261 24.87 -8.61 18.54
N PRO A 262 25.46 -9.45 19.41
CA PRO A 262 26.88 -9.77 19.32
C PRO A 262 27.31 -10.42 18.00
N ASN A 263 26.38 -11.04 17.25
CA ASN A 263 26.69 -11.72 16.00
C ASN A 263 27.11 -10.74 14.89
N PHE A 264 26.61 -9.50 14.91
CA PHE A 264 26.94 -8.52 13.87
C PHE A 264 27.66 -7.29 14.39
N THR A 265 27.58 -6.94 15.68
CA THR A 265 28.18 -5.70 16.17
C THR A 265 28.65 -5.77 17.62
N ASP A 266 29.64 -4.95 17.95
CA ASP A 266 29.99 -4.58 19.34
C ASP A 266 29.57 -3.14 19.70
N VAL A 267 28.95 -2.43 18.74
CA VAL A 267 28.47 -1.06 18.92
C VAL A 267 27.11 -1.05 19.61
N THR A 268 27.03 -0.33 20.73
CA THR A 268 25.74 0.01 21.36
C THR A 268 24.99 1.05 20.52
N PRO A 269 23.77 0.77 20.02
CA PRO A 269 23.02 1.73 19.23
C PRO A 269 22.33 2.79 20.10
N THR A 270 22.13 3.97 19.50
CA THR A 270 21.15 4.96 19.96
C THR A 270 19.80 4.65 19.34
N ARG A 271 18.74 4.64 20.13
CA ARG A 271 17.36 4.46 19.67
C ARG A 271 16.59 5.75 19.78
N GLN A 272 15.80 6.05 18.77
CA GLN A 272 14.87 7.17 18.78
C GLN A 272 13.53 6.70 18.22
N ILE A 273 12.48 6.89 19.01
CA ILE A 273 11.10 6.75 18.56
C ILE A 273 10.65 8.13 18.11
N SER A 274 10.02 8.23 16.95
CA SER A 274 9.58 9.49 16.37
C SER A 274 8.21 9.30 15.75
N GLU A 275 7.37 10.29 15.91
CA GLU A 275 6.25 10.48 15.01
C GLU A 275 6.78 10.94 13.66
N VAL A 276 6.27 10.35 12.58
CA VAL A 276 6.58 10.78 11.23
C VAL A 276 5.63 11.93 10.88
N LEU A 277 6.12 13.15 10.99
CA LEU A 277 5.42 14.34 10.54
C LEU A 277 5.59 14.47 9.02
N THR A 278 4.50 14.67 8.30
CA THR A 278 4.54 15.06 6.89
C THR A 278 4.80 16.56 6.79
N ILE A 279 5.67 16.97 5.86
CA ILE A 279 5.87 18.38 5.52
C ILE A 279 5.06 18.63 4.24
N GLY A 280 4.08 19.53 4.32
CA GLY A 280 3.22 19.94 3.19
C GLY A 280 3.91 20.84 2.16
#